data_AF-J3BIC1-F1
#
_entry.id   AF-J3BIC1-F1
#
_cell.length_a   1.000
_cell.length_b   1.000
_cell.length_c   1.000
_cell.angle_alpha   90.00
_cell.angle_beta   90.00
_cell.angle_gamma   90.00
#
_symmetry.space_group_name_H-M   'P 1'
#
loop_
_entity.id
_entity.type
_entity.pdbx_description
1 polymer ?
#
loop_
_entity_poly.entity_id
_entity_poly.type
_entity_poly.pdbx_seq_one_letter_code
_entity_poly.pdbx_strand_id
1 'polypeptide(L)'
;MNAWWHEVWVTLQAEFADIGDASQLTRITVRLLIAAILGGILGFEREHKGKAAGVRTHMLVALGAALFVLVPQMSGSQADAMSRVVQGVIAGIGFLGAGTILKNQDGDEGHVKGLTTAAGLWMTAAIGVSAGLGREATAVFSTLLALAIFSVMPRIVKLLENKD
;
A
#
# COMPACT_ATOMS: atom_id res chain seq x y z
N MET A 1 34.72 -4.86 33.21
CA MET A 1 33.61 -5.37 32.36
C MET A 1 32.54 -4.29 32.25
N ASN A 2 32.37 -3.58 31.14
CA ASN A 2 33.20 -2.48 30.63
C ASN A 2 32.24 -1.30 30.42
N ALA A 3 32.62 -0.05 30.74
CA ALA A 3 31.76 1.13 30.51
C ALA A 3 31.20 1.19 29.07
N TRP A 4 32.01 0.75 28.11
CA TRP A 4 31.64 0.59 26.70
C TRP A 4 30.50 -0.42 26.46
N TRP A 5 30.49 -1.57 27.16
CA TRP A 5 29.40 -2.55 27.03
C TRP A 5 28.07 -2.02 27.60
N HIS A 6 28.14 -1.21 28.66
CA HIS A 6 26.97 -0.55 29.22
C HIS A 6 26.44 0.53 28.25
N GLU A 7 27.33 1.32 27.65
CA GLU A 7 26.97 2.31 26.63
C GLU A 7 26.33 1.67 25.39
N VAL A 8 26.90 0.57 24.88
CA VAL A 8 26.32 -0.20 23.76
C VAL A 8 24.94 -0.73 24.13
N TRP A 9 24.79 -1.31 25.33
CA TRP A 9 23.52 -1.85 25.78
C TRP A 9 22.44 -0.77 25.95
N VAL A 10 22.77 0.35 26.57
CA VAL A 10 21.85 1.49 26.75
C VAL A 10 21.47 2.10 25.41
N THR A 11 22.43 2.23 24.48
CA THR A 11 22.16 2.73 23.13
C THR A 11 21.22 1.79 22.38
N LEU A 12 21.47 0.48 22.40
CA LEU A 12 20.57 -0.51 21.80
C LEU A 12 19.16 -0.43 22.41
N GLN A 13 19.06 -0.35 23.74
CA GLN A 13 17.77 -0.20 24.40
C GLN A 13 17.05 1.09 23.99
N ALA A 14 17.78 2.19 23.81
CA ALA A 14 17.21 3.47 23.37
C ALA A 14 16.71 3.42 21.91
N GLU A 15 17.41 2.72 21.02
CA GLU A 15 16.99 2.55 19.62
C GLU A 15 15.69 1.74 19.48
N PHE A 16 15.46 0.75 20.37
CA PHE A 16 14.21 -0.04 20.41
C PHE A 16 13.13 0.55 21.34
N ALA A 17 13.34 1.76 21.88
CA ALA A 17 12.39 2.43 22.77
C ALA A 17 11.37 3.32 22.01
N ASP A 18 11.33 3.24 20.68
CA ASP A 18 10.38 3.97 19.83
C ASP A 18 8.91 3.59 20.12
N ILE A 19 8.68 2.37 20.61
CA ILE A 19 7.39 1.89 21.09
C ILE A 19 7.33 2.07 22.62
N GLY A 20 6.92 3.26 23.05
CA GLY A 20 6.95 3.68 24.45
C GLY A 20 5.80 3.14 25.31
N ASP A 21 4.68 2.72 24.71
CA ASP A 21 3.52 2.19 25.43
C ASP A 21 2.68 1.18 24.63
N ALA A 22 1.81 0.45 25.34
CA ALA A 22 0.93 -0.56 24.74
C ALA A 22 -0.06 0.03 23.72
N SER A 23 -0.45 1.30 23.85
CA SER A 23 -1.34 1.98 22.89
C SER A 23 -0.62 2.30 21.59
N GLN A 24 0.65 2.72 21.64
CA GLN A 24 1.49 2.92 20.46
C GLN A 24 1.70 1.60 19.71
N LEU A 25 2.07 0.54 20.43
CA LEU A 25 2.17 -0.80 19.85
C LEU A 25 0.86 -1.19 19.15
N THR A 26 -0.27 -1.01 19.84
CA THR A 26 -1.59 -1.33 19.29
C THR A 26 -1.88 -0.53 18.02
N ARG A 27 -1.61 0.78 17.99
CA ARG A 27 -1.83 1.62 16.79
C ARG A 27 -0.97 1.17 15.61
N ILE A 28 0.32 0.92 15.85
CA ILE A 28 1.24 0.43 14.82
C ILE A 28 0.72 -0.89 14.26
N THR A 29 0.50 -1.88 15.13
CA THR A 29 0.06 -3.21 14.72
C THR A 29 -1.26 -3.16 13.96
N VAL A 30 -2.27 -2.46 14.48
CA VAL A 30 -3.60 -2.40 13.85
C VAL A 30 -3.51 -1.74 12.46
N ARG A 31 -2.84 -0.59 12.34
CA ARG A 31 -2.76 0.13 11.06
C ARG A 31 -2.00 -0.65 10.00
N LEU A 32 -0.89 -1.27 10.37
CA LEU A 32 -0.07 -2.06 9.46
C LEU A 32 -0.77 -3.36 9.05
N LEU A 33 -1.43 -4.06 9.99
CA LEU A 33 -2.22 -5.25 9.66
C LEU A 33 -3.41 -4.91 8.77
N ILE A 34 -4.14 -3.83 9.04
CA ILE A 34 -5.24 -3.38 8.18
C ILE A 34 -4.72 -3.06 6.78
N ALA A 35 -3.61 -2.32 6.65
CA ALA A 35 -3.01 -2.03 5.36
C ALA A 35 -2.66 -3.32 4.59
N ALA A 36 -1.99 -4.27 5.25
CA ALA A 36 -1.59 -5.54 4.64
C ALA A 36 -2.82 -6.38 4.24
N ILE A 37 -3.83 -6.49 5.10
CA ILE A 37 -5.04 -7.28 4.82
C ILE A 37 -5.82 -6.66 3.65
N LEU A 38 -6.06 -5.35 3.67
CA LEU A 38 -6.81 -4.69 2.61
C LEU A 38 -6.06 -4.76 1.27
N GLY A 39 -4.74 -4.54 1.28
CA GLY A 39 -3.89 -4.77 0.10
C GLY A 39 -3.98 -6.22 -0.39
N GLY A 40 -3.92 -7.19 0.52
CA GLY A 40 -4.06 -8.61 0.21
C GLY A 40 -5.40 -8.95 -0.45
N ILE A 41 -6.51 -8.36 0.01
CA ILE A 41 -7.84 -8.55 -0.58
C ILE A 41 -7.86 -8.03 -2.03
N LEU A 42 -7.32 -6.84 -2.31
CA LEU A 42 -7.20 -6.34 -3.69
C LEU A 42 -6.34 -7.26 -4.55
N GLY A 43 -5.18 -7.65 -4.04
CA GLY A 43 -4.24 -8.50 -4.75
C GLY A 43 -4.78 -9.92 -4.99
N PHE A 44 -5.63 -10.43 -4.10
CA PHE A 44 -6.28 -11.72 -4.27
C PHE A 44 -7.24 -11.71 -5.45
N GLU A 45 -8.07 -10.67 -5.55
CA GLU A 45 -8.96 -10.49 -6.69
C GLU A 45 -8.14 -10.46 -8.00
N ARG A 46 -7.03 -9.71 -8.00
CA ARG A 46 -6.12 -9.59 -9.14
C ARG A 46 -5.52 -10.90 -9.58
N GLU A 47 -4.91 -11.60 -8.64
CA GLU A 47 -4.24 -12.87 -8.89
C GLU A 47 -5.25 -13.93 -9.36
N HIS A 48 -6.44 -13.97 -8.74
CA HIS A 48 -7.51 -14.88 -9.15
C HIS A 48 -8.01 -14.63 -10.58
N LYS A 49 -8.00 -13.37 -11.04
CA LYS A 49 -8.34 -13.00 -12.44
C LYS A 49 -7.15 -13.09 -13.40
N GLY A 50 -6.03 -13.69 -12.99
CA GLY A 50 -4.83 -13.86 -13.80
C GLY A 50 -4.15 -12.54 -14.18
N LYS A 51 -4.37 -11.46 -13.41
CA LYS A 51 -3.77 -10.15 -13.66
C LYS A 51 -2.36 -10.08 -13.07
N ALA A 52 -1.51 -9.27 -13.67
CA ALA A 52 -0.18 -8.98 -13.14
C ALA A 52 -0.27 -8.26 -11.78
N ALA A 53 0.80 -8.42 -10.97
CA ALA A 53 0.87 -8.01 -9.56
C ALA A 53 -0.18 -8.73 -8.68
N GLY A 54 0.26 -9.75 -7.97
CA GLY A 54 -0.59 -10.60 -7.14
C GLY A 54 -0.71 -10.14 -5.69
N VAL A 55 -1.23 -11.02 -4.83
CA VAL A 55 -1.50 -10.80 -3.40
C VAL A 55 -0.28 -10.17 -2.70
N ARG A 56 0.88 -10.82 -2.80
CA ARG A 56 2.11 -10.39 -2.11
C ARG A 56 2.54 -8.98 -2.50
N THR A 57 2.42 -8.62 -3.79
CA THR A 57 2.78 -7.29 -4.27
C THR A 57 1.87 -6.24 -3.66
N HIS A 58 0.56 -6.46 -3.69
CA HIS A 58 -0.39 -5.51 -3.12
C HIS A 58 -0.26 -5.38 -1.59
N MET A 59 -0.03 -6.47 -0.87
CA MET A 59 0.23 -6.44 0.57
C MET A 59 1.44 -5.58 0.92
N LEU A 60 2.57 -5.79 0.24
CA LEU A 60 3.82 -5.05 0.50
C LEU A 60 3.69 -3.57 0.11
N VAL A 61 3.00 -3.25 -0.99
CA VAL A 61 2.76 -1.86 -1.40
C VAL A 61 1.89 -1.12 -0.38
N ALA A 62 0.79 -1.72 0.08
CA ALA A 62 -0.05 -1.10 1.10
C ALA A 62 0.68 -0.94 2.43
N LEU A 63 1.41 -1.98 2.87
CA LEU A 63 2.18 -1.96 4.12
C LEU A 63 3.29 -0.91 4.08
N GLY A 64 4.07 -0.85 3.00
CA GLY A 64 5.14 0.15 2.84
C GLY A 64 4.60 1.58 2.80
N ALA A 65 3.51 1.81 2.06
CA ALA A 65 2.85 3.11 2.02
C ALA A 65 2.30 3.53 3.40
N ALA A 66 1.76 2.59 4.17
CA ALA A 66 1.30 2.83 5.54
C ALA A 66 2.48 3.21 6.45
N LEU A 67 3.60 2.48 6.38
CA LEU A 67 4.81 2.76 7.15
C LEU A 67 5.36 4.17 6.86
N PHE A 68 5.44 4.55 5.59
CA PHE A 68 6.00 5.84 5.20
C PHE A 68 5.25 7.03 5.80
N VAL A 69 3.94 6.93 6.02
CA VAL A 69 3.16 8.01 6.64
C VAL A 69 3.02 7.83 8.16
N LEU A 70 3.01 6.60 8.66
CA LEU A 70 2.81 6.31 10.07
C LEU A 70 4.00 6.79 10.92
N VAL A 71 5.22 6.48 10.50
CA VAL A 71 6.44 6.84 11.23
C VAL A 71 6.56 8.36 11.46
N PRO A 72 6.58 9.22 10.41
CA PRO A 72 6.68 10.66 10.61
C PRO A 72 5.47 11.25 11.34
N GLN A 73 4.27 10.68 11.19
CA GLN A 73 3.10 11.12 11.94
C GLN A 73 3.28 10.87 13.45
N MET A 74 3.81 9.71 13.85
CA MET A 74 4.09 9.40 15.25
C MET A 74 5.21 10.25 15.83
N SER A 75 6.17 10.66 15.01
CA SER A 75 7.21 11.63 15.38
C SER A 75 6.71 13.09 15.47
N GLY A 76 5.41 13.35 15.28
CA GLY A 76 4.83 14.69 15.40
C GLY A 76 5.10 15.59 14.19
N SER A 77 5.35 15.03 13.01
CA SER A 77 5.58 15.81 11.79
C SER A 77 4.39 16.69 11.44
N GLN A 78 4.67 17.95 11.05
CA GLN A 78 3.65 18.90 10.64
C GLN A 78 2.98 18.51 9.32
N ALA A 79 1.80 19.09 9.05
CA ALA A 79 1.00 18.80 7.86
C ALA A 79 1.77 18.96 6.53
N ASP A 80 2.63 19.97 6.43
CA ASP A 80 3.45 20.20 5.22
C ASP A 80 4.48 19.09 5.01
N ALA A 81 5.12 18.62 6.09
CA ALA A 81 6.06 17.51 6.02
C ALA A 81 5.33 16.22 5.63
N MET A 82 4.16 15.97 6.22
CA MET A 82 3.30 14.84 5.86
C MET A 82 2.85 14.89 4.40
N SER A 83 2.51 16.07 3.89
CA SER A 83 2.13 16.25 2.48
C SER A 83 3.29 15.89 1.53
N ARG A 84 4.53 16.26 1.87
CA ARG A 84 5.72 15.87 1.09
C ARG A 84 5.98 14.36 1.12
N VAL A 85 5.78 13.72 2.26
CA VAL A 85 5.86 12.25 2.37
C VAL A 85 4.84 11.59 1.44
N VAL A 86 3.59 12.05 1.47
CA VAL A 86 2.53 11.52 0.60
C VAL A 86 2.85 11.76 -0.88
N GLN A 87 3.36 12.94 -1.25
CA GLN A 87 3.84 13.22 -2.61
C GLN A 87 4.94 12.24 -3.04
N GLY A 88 5.90 11.96 -2.15
CA GLY A 88 6.95 10.97 -2.38
C GLY A 88 6.41 9.56 -2.61
N VAL A 89 5.42 9.14 -1.82
CA VAL A 89 4.72 7.85 -2.02
C VAL A 89 4.03 7.82 -3.38
N ILE A 90 3.26 8.86 -3.74
CA ILE A 90 2.56 8.94 -5.03
C ILE A 90 3.55 8.85 -6.21
N ALA A 91 4.67 9.57 -6.13
CA ALA A 91 5.72 9.52 -7.14
C ALA A 91 6.38 8.12 -7.24
N GLY A 92 6.73 7.52 -6.10
CA GLY A 92 7.35 6.19 -6.04
C GLY A 92 6.48 5.08 -6.62
N ILE A 93 5.17 5.13 -6.39
CA ILE A 93 4.23 4.14 -6.97
C ILE A 93 4.07 4.33 -8.48
N GLY A 94 4.26 5.54 -8.99
CA GLY A 94 4.36 5.78 -10.43
C GLY A 94 5.42 4.92 -11.12
N PHE A 95 6.57 4.69 -10.46
CA PHE A 95 7.62 3.81 -10.97
C PHE A 95 7.18 2.33 -11.03
N LEU A 96 6.53 1.82 -9.97
CA LEU A 96 5.97 0.46 -9.98
C LEU A 96 4.89 0.30 -11.06
N GLY A 97 4.03 1.32 -11.21
CA GLY A 97 3.01 1.37 -12.26
C GLY A 97 3.63 1.29 -13.66
N ALA A 98 4.63 2.12 -13.95
CA ALA A 98 5.39 2.06 -15.20
C ALA A 98 6.02 0.68 -15.42
N GLY A 99 6.62 0.09 -14.37
CA GLY A 99 7.17 -1.27 -14.43
C GLY A 99 6.13 -2.34 -14.78
N THR A 100 4.88 -2.19 -14.31
CA THR A 100 3.79 -3.12 -14.68
C THR A 100 3.22 -2.90 -16.08
N ILE A 101 3.40 -1.70 -16.65
CA ILE A 101 2.97 -1.37 -18.02
C ILE A 101 4.01 -1.85 -19.04
N LEU A 102 5.29 -1.63 -18.75
CA LEU A 102 6.41 -1.96 -19.63
C LEU A 102 6.80 -3.45 -19.59
N LYS A 103 6.18 -4.24 -18.69
CA LYS A 103 6.43 -5.68 -18.62
C LYS A 103 5.82 -6.38 -19.84
N ASN A 104 6.62 -6.52 -20.89
CA ASN A 104 6.30 -7.30 -22.08
C ASN A 104 5.97 -8.75 -21.69
N GLN A 105 4.74 -9.17 -21.97
CA GLN A 105 4.44 -10.58 -22.18
C GLN A 105 4.68 -10.85 -23.67
N ASP A 106 5.84 -11.43 -23.98
CA ASP A 106 6.16 -12.14 -25.22
C ASP A 106 5.67 -11.50 -26.54
N GLY A 107 6.53 -10.67 -27.15
CA GLY A 107 6.52 -10.41 -28.61
C GLY A 107 5.46 -9.45 -29.17
N ASP A 108 4.60 -8.84 -28.34
CA ASP A 108 3.52 -7.97 -28.81
C ASP A 108 3.96 -6.49 -28.79
N GLU A 109 4.85 -6.10 -29.71
CA GLU A 109 5.51 -4.77 -29.78
C GLU A 109 4.56 -3.58 -30.06
N GLY A 110 3.24 -3.78 -30.06
CA GLY A 110 2.25 -2.76 -30.46
C GLY A 110 1.20 -2.37 -29.42
N HIS A 111 1.05 -3.06 -28.28
CA HIS A 111 -0.07 -2.82 -27.36
C HIS A 111 0.37 -2.60 -25.89
N VAL A 112 0.08 -1.41 -25.37
CA VAL A 112 0.25 -1.05 -23.96
C VAL A 112 -0.67 -1.91 -23.10
N LYS A 113 -0.11 -2.87 -22.36
CA LYS A 113 -0.84 -3.72 -21.40
C LYS A 113 -0.59 -3.23 -19.97
N GLY A 114 -1.40 -3.67 -19.01
CA GLY A 114 -1.13 -3.44 -17.59
C GLY A 114 -1.59 -2.10 -16.99
N LEU A 115 -2.24 -1.21 -17.75
CA LEU A 115 -2.76 0.08 -17.23
C LEU A 115 -3.66 -0.09 -15.99
N THR A 116 -4.57 -1.07 -16.01
CA THR A 116 -5.44 -1.36 -14.85
C THR A 116 -4.66 -1.95 -13.67
N THR A 117 -3.61 -2.72 -13.92
CA THR A 117 -2.72 -3.22 -12.86
C THR A 117 -1.97 -2.06 -12.21
N ALA A 118 -1.43 -1.14 -13.02
CA ALA A 118 -0.78 0.07 -12.53
C ALA A 118 -1.74 0.92 -11.67
N ALA A 119 -2.96 1.16 -12.16
CA ALA A 119 -4.00 1.86 -11.40
C ALA A 119 -4.37 1.11 -10.10
N GLY A 120 -4.40 -0.22 -10.13
CA GLY A 120 -4.65 -1.06 -8.96
C GLY A 120 -3.56 -0.93 -7.89
N LEU A 121 -2.29 -0.92 -8.27
CA LEU A 121 -1.17 -0.66 -7.35
C LEU A 121 -1.21 0.75 -6.79
N TRP A 122 -1.58 1.73 -7.62
CA TRP A 122 -1.79 3.11 -7.18
C TRP A 122 -2.88 3.22 -6.12
N MET A 123 -4.04 2.61 -6.35
CA MET A 123 -5.12 2.53 -5.36
C MET A 123 -4.70 1.81 -4.08
N THR A 124 -3.88 0.77 -4.20
CA THR A 124 -3.39 -0.01 -3.05
C THR A 124 -2.49 0.81 -2.14
N ALA A 125 -1.61 1.63 -2.72
CA ALA A 125 -0.79 2.56 -1.95
C ALA A 125 -1.64 3.63 -1.25
N ALA A 126 -2.68 4.18 -1.92
CA ALA A 126 -3.59 5.13 -1.31
C ALA A 126 -4.37 4.53 -0.11
N ILE A 127 -4.78 3.27 -0.21
CA ILE A 127 -5.38 2.51 0.90
C ILE A 127 -4.37 2.33 2.04
N GLY A 128 -3.12 1.99 1.71
CA GLY A 128 -2.02 1.91 2.67
C GLY A 128 -1.77 3.23 3.41
N VAL A 129 -1.66 4.34 2.69
CA VAL A 129 -1.54 5.69 3.27
C VAL A 129 -2.71 5.99 4.21
N SER A 130 -3.93 5.69 3.77
CA SER A 130 -5.14 5.93 4.59
C SER A 130 -5.09 5.13 5.89
N ALA A 131 -4.72 3.85 5.84
CA ALA A 131 -4.55 3.02 7.02
C ALA A 131 -3.41 3.52 7.92
N GLY A 132 -2.26 3.88 7.35
CA GLY A 132 -1.10 4.41 8.09
C GLY A 132 -1.39 5.71 8.84
N LEU A 133 -2.24 6.58 8.27
CA LEU A 133 -2.70 7.83 8.89
C LEU A 133 -3.77 7.63 9.96
N GLY A 134 -4.26 6.41 10.18
CA GLY A 134 -5.34 6.11 11.11
C GLY A 134 -6.73 6.46 10.57
N ARG A 135 -6.93 6.29 9.26
CA ARG A 135 -8.22 6.45 8.58
C ARG A 135 -8.72 5.09 8.13
N GLU A 136 -8.87 4.17 9.08
CA GLU A 136 -9.20 2.77 8.83
C GLU A 136 -10.54 2.62 8.11
N ALA A 137 -11.57 3.36 8.53
CA ALA A 137 -12.88 3.37 7.87
C ALA A 137 -12.76 3.82 6.40
N THR A 138 -11.97 4.87 6.13
CA THR A 138 -11.70 5.35 4.76
C THR A 138 -10.95 4.31 3.94
N ALA A 139 -9.96 3.63 4.53
CA ALA A 139 -9.21 2.56 3.87
C ALA A 139 -10.12 1.38 3.48
N VAL A 140 -10.98 0.93 4.40
CA VAL A 140 -11.96 -0.14 4.17
C VAL A 140 -12.95 0.26 3.08
N PHE A 141 -13.55 1.44 3.20
CA PHE A 141 -14.51 1.93 2.21
C PHE A 141 -13.89 2.06 0.81
N SER A 142 -12.69 2.61 0.72
CA SER A 142 -11.96 2.74 -0.56
C SER A 142 -11.62 1.37 -1.16
N THR A 143 -11.30 0.39 -0.33
CA THR A 143 -11.08 -1.00 -0.75
C THR A 143 -12.34 -1.60 -1.35
N LEU A 144 -13.49 -1.44 -0.70
CA LEU A 144 -14.78 -1.94 -1.21
C LEU A 144 -15.15 -1.29 -2.55
N LEU A 145 -14.95 0.02 -2.70
CA LEU A 145 -15.15 0.71 -3.97
C LEU A 145 -14.22 0.20 -5.07
N ALA A 146 -12.94 0.01 -4.76
CA ALA A 146 -11.99 -0.55 -5.72
C ALA A 146 -12.43 -1.95 -6.18
N LEU A 147 -12.79 -2.84 -5.25
CA LEU A 147 -13.30 -4.18 -5.57
C LEU A 147 -14.59 -4.14 -6.39
N ALA A 148 -15.49 -3.20 -6.12
CA ALA A 148 -16.70 -2.99 -6.89
C ALA A 148 -16.37 -2.59 -8.33
N ILE A 149 -15.49 -1.62 -8.55
CA ILE A 149 -15.03 -1.22 -9.90
C ILE A 149 -14.47 -2.45 -10.64
N PHE A 150 -13.60 -3.18 -9.96
CA PHE A 150 -12.93 -4.35 -10.48
C PHE A 150 -13.83 -5.54 -10.83
N SER A 151 -14.93 -5.71 -10.10
CA SER A 151 -15.84 -6.84 -10.26
C SER A 151 -17.07 -6.52 -11.12
N VAL A 152 -17.58 -5.30 -11.01
CA VAL A 152 -18.83 -4.87 -11.65
C VAL A 152 -18.56 -4.34 -13.05
N MET A 153 -17.51 -3.53 -13.25
CA MET A 153 -17.28 -2.88 -14.55
C MET A 153 -17.12 -3.87 -15.72
N PRO A 154 -16.35 -4.97 -15.60
CA PRO A 154 -16.26 -5.96 -16.67
C PRO A 154 -17.60 -6.62 -17.02
N ARG A 155 -18.51 -6.76 -16.05
CA ARG A 155 -19.85 -7.32 -16.27
C ARG A 155 -20.75 -6.33 -16.99
N ILE A 156 -20.69 -5.05 -16.61
CA ILE A 156 -21.45 -3.98 -17.29
C ILE A 156 -21.05 -3.89 -18.75
N VAL A 157 -19.73 -3.85 -19.04
CA VAL A 157 -19.23 -3.77 -20.42
C VAL A 157 -19.75 -4.94 -21.25
N LYS A 158 -19.63 -6.17 -20.76
CA LYS A 158 -20.13 -7.37 -21.44
C LYS A 158 -21.65 -7.34 -21.69
N LEU A 159 -22.42 -6.77 -20.76
CA LEU A 159 -23.89 -6.66 -20.91
C LEU A 159 -24.29 -5.63 -21.97
N LEU A 160 -23.49 -4.58 -22.16
CA LEU A 160 -23.72 -3.57 -23.19
C LEU A 160 -23.31 -4.10 -24.57
N GLU A 161 -22.13 -4.74 -24.67
CA GLU A 161 -21.65 -5.33 -25.93
C GLU A 161 -22.56 -6.45 -26.45
N ASN A 162 -23.24 -7.20 -25.57
CA ASN A 162 -24.19 -8.24 -25.96
C ASN A 162 -25.55 -7.70 -26.44
N LYS A 163 -25.80 -6.39 -26.33
CA LYS A 163 -27.06 -5.76 -26.78
C LYS A 163 -26.97 -5.16 -28.18
N ASP A 164 -25.77 -4.98 -28.70
CA ASP A 164 -25.49 -4.52 -30.06
C ASP A 164 -25.29 -5.71 -31.02
#